data_AF-A0A9X8H7M8-F1
#
_entry.id   AF-A0A9X8H7M8-F1
#
_cell.length_a   1.000
_cell.length_b   1.000
_cell.length_c   1.000
_cell.angle_alpha   90.00
_cell.angle_beta   90.00
_cell.angle_gamma   90.00
#
_symmetry.space_group_name_H-M   'P 1'
#
loop_
_entity.id
_entity.type
_entity.pdbx_description
1 polymer ?
#
loop_
_entity_poly.entity_id
_entity_poly.type
_entity_poly.pdbx_seq_one_letter_code
_entity_poly.pdbx_strand_id
1 'polypeptide(L)'
;MAPTQLDGRRTGGTKKIKRMPKKHKNLYHTYEKKLHHIVNWRKEHSMESAIDTCFPSVAGAKRTTVWKQILRSESQRDHITMACSKARTRDMRTLRKQGISTTLTRIAEENIAQWAMNVALEQGLEANQFKASPSWMKGFMKRWGLAIRANLADGEKARAEFKTSIRKVIKDNRIVEVFNGINYDYLPKQTMDNKVSRLCGSRRLVTTRIA
;
A
#
# COMPACT_ATOMS: atom_id res chain seq x y z
N MET A 1 -0.99 43.11 49.42
CA MET A 1 -1.42 42.25 48.29
C MET A 1 -0.69 40.92 48.40
N ALA A 2 -1.33 39.81 48.07
CA ALA A 2 -0.71 38.47 48.08
C ALA A 2 -0.94 37.78 46.72
N PRO A 3 0.06 37.08 46.14
CA PRO A 3 -0.07 36.48 44.82
C PRO A 3 -0.81 35.14 44.87
N THR A 4 -1.96 35.04 44.19
CA THR A 4 -2.69 33.78 44.03
C THR A 4 -1.97 32.84 43.07
N GLN A 5 -1.45 31.72 43.57
CA GLN A 5 -0.85 30.67 42.75
C GLN A 5 -1.94 29.84 42.05
N LEU A 6 -1.93 29.81 40.72
CA LEU A 6 -2.86 29.03 39.88
C LEU A 6 -2.23 27.71 39.42
N ASP A 7 -2.00 26.75 40.32
CA ASP A 7 -1.47 25.42 39.94
C ASP A 7 -2.59 24.41 39.64
N GLY A 8 -3.09 24.46 38.40
CA GLY A 8 -4.26 23.72 37.93
C GLY A 8 -3.93 22.48 37.08
N ARG A 9 -3.00 21.60 37.51
CA ARG A 9 -2.65 20.36 36.78
C ARG A 9 -3.84 19.42 36.58
N ARG A 10 -4.51 19.51 35.42
CA ARG A 10 -5.58 18.59 34.99
C ARG A 10 -5.02 17.19 34.67
N THR A 11 -4.92 16.34 35.69
CA THR A 11 -4.61 14.91 35.54
C THR A 11 -5.79 14.16 34.90
N GLY A 12 -5.77 14.07 33.57
CA GLY A 12 -6.82 13.42 32.76
C GLY A 12 -6.90 11.90 32.99
N GLY A 13 -7.58 11.49 34.06
CA GLY A 13 -7.75 10.08 34.44
C GLY A 13 -8.46 9.26 33.36
N THR A 14 -7.73 8.41 32.65
CA THR A 14 -8.28 7.52 31.62
C THR A 14 -9.19 6.46 32.25
N LYS A 15 -10.51 6.71 32.24
CA LYS A 15 -11.53 5.77 32.72
C LYS A 15 -11.34 4.40 32.03
N LYS A 16 -10.96 3.37 32.80
CA LYS A 16 -10.78 1.99 32.30
C LYS A 16 -12.14 1.37 31.95
N ILE A 17 -12.62 1.60 30.72
CA ILE A 17 -13.87 1.02 30.21
C ILE A 17 -13.74 -0.51 30.22
N LYS A 18 -14.45 -1.18 31.14
CA LYS A 18 -14.50 -2.64 31.28
C LYS A 18 -15.24 -3.24 30.06
N ARG A 19 -14.49 -3.55 29.01
CA ARG A 19 -15.01 -4.13 27.77
C ARG A 19 -15.75 -5.44 28.08
N MET A 20 -17.01 -5.56 27.65
CA MET A 20 -17.77 -6.80 27.81
C MET A 20 -17.09 -7.98 27.08
N PRO A 21 -17.21 -9.21 27.61
CA PRO A 21 -16.81 -10.42 26.90
C PRO A 21 -17.47 -10.51 25.52
N LYS A 22 -16.72 -10.96 24.51
CA LYS A 22 -17.26 -11.11 23.15
C LYS A 22 -18.25 -12.29 23.13
N LYS A 23 -19.53 -12.00 22.87
CA LYS A 23 -20.62 -12.99 22.74
C LYS A 23 -20.32 -14.09 21.70
N HIS A 24 -19.46 -13.82 20.72
CA HIS A 24 -19.07 -14.76 19.68
C HIS A 24 -17.55 -14.87 19.57
N LYS A 25 -17.04 -16.11 19.62
CA LYS A 25 -15.65 -16.46 19.26
C LYS A 25 -15.64 -16.89 17.79
N ASN A 26 -15.17 -16.02 16.90
CA ASN A 26 -14.96 -16.40 15.50
C ASN A 26 -13.86 -17.47 15.42
N LEU A 27 -14.22 -18.70 15.05
CA LEU A 27 -13.25 -19.76 14.78
C LEU A 27 -12.47 -19.41 13.50
N TYR A 28 -11.15 -19.41 13.58
CA TYR A 28 -10.27 -19.04 12.46
C TYR A 28 -9.38 -20.20 12.04
N HIS A 29 -9.17 -20.32 10.73
CA HIS A 29 -8.32 -21.34 10.13
C HIS A 29 -7.03 -20.68 9.63
N THR A 30 -5.88 -21.20 10.08
CA THR A 30 -4.54 -20.87 9.58
C THR A 30 -4.38 -21.35 8.13
N TYR A 31 -3.32 -20.95 7.43
CA TYR A 31 -3.04 -21.53 6.11
C TYR A 31 -2.74 -23.03 6.21
N GLU A 32 -2.01 -23.47 7.24
CA GLU A 32 -1.80 -24.90 7.51
C GLU A 32 -3.10 -25.68 7.69
N LYS A 33 -4.01 -25.25 8.59
CA LYS A 33 -5.26 -25.97 8.81
C LYS A 33 -6.15 -25.99 7.55
N LYS A 34 -6.03 -24.98 6.67
CA LYS A 34 -6.65 -25.03 5.34
C LYS A 34 -5.97 -26.06 4.44
N LEU A 35 -4.65 -26.00 4.30
CA LEU A 35 -3.90 -26.86 3.38
C LEU A 35 -4.09 -28.35 3.72
N HIS A 36 -3.87 -28.71 4.99
CA HIS A 36 -3.94 -30.10 5.43
C HIS A 36 -5.37 -30.66 5.36
N HIS A 37 -6.28 -30.11 6.16
CA HIS A 37 -7.61 -30.70 6.36
C HIS A 37 -8.63 -30.26 5.31
N ILE A 38 -8.68 -28.98 4.94
CA ILE A 38 -9.73 -28.45 4.05
C ILE A 38 -9.40 -28.71 2.56
N VAL A 39 -8.12 -28.76 2.21
CA VAL A 39 -7.66 -28.70 0.82
C VAL A 39 -7.03 -30.01 0.34
N ASN A 40 -6.14 -30.65 1.10
CA ASN A 40 -5.51 -31.89 0.68
C ASN A 40 -6.45 -33.10 0.85
N TRP A 41 -7.09 -33.27 2.01
CA TRP A 41 -8.09 -34.32 2.28
C TRP A 41 -9.14 -34.46 1.17
N ARG A 42 -9.62 -33.31 0.65
CA ARG A 42 -10.61 -33.18 -0.44
C ARG A 42 -10.18 -33.73 -1.80
N LYS A 43 -8.90 -34.11 -2.00
CA LYS A 43 -8.44 -34.83 -3.19
C LYS A 43 -8.91 -36.28 -3.20
N GLU A 44 -8.99 -36.89 -2.02
CA GLU A 44 -9.26 -38.33 -1.82
C GLU A 44 -10.67 -38.59 -1.27
N HIS A 45 -11.28 -37.60 -0.60
CA HIS A 45 -12.53 -37.73 0.13
C HIS A 45 -13.65 -36.82 -0.39
N SER A 46 -14.91 -37.25 -0.20
CA SER A 46 -16.09 -36.46 -0.56
C SER A 46 -16.16 -35.12 0.20
N MET A 47 -17.00 -34.21 -0.30
CA MET A 47 -17.19 -32.90 0.33
C MET A 47 -17.84 -33.03 1.71
N GLU A 48 -18.74 -33.99 1.84
CA GLU A 48 -19.48 -34.33 3.05
C GLU A 48 -18.52 -34.87 4.11
N SER A 49 -17.70 -35.87 3.74
CA SER A 49 -16.62 -36.40 4.58
C SER A 49 -15.67 -35.30 5.04
N ALA A 50 -15.25 -34.40 4.15
CA ALA A 50 -14.39 -33.28 4.53
C ALA A 50 -15.07 -32.31 5.51
N ILE A 51 -16.38 -32.07 5.41
CA ILE A 51 -17.12 -31.27 6.40
C ILE A 51 -17.15 -31.99 7.75
N ASP A 52 -17.43 -33.30 7.76
CA ASP A 52 -17.54 -34.08 9.00
C ASP A 52 -16.19 -34.25 9.72
N THR A 53 -15.10 -34.54 9.00
CA THR A 53 -13.75 -34.64 9.58
C THR A 53 -13.21 -33.27 10.04
N CYS A 54 -13.45 -32.19 9.29
CA CYS A 54 -12.85 -30.88 9.59
C CYS A 54 -13.69 -29.99 10.51
N PHE A 55 -15.01 -30.24 10.56
CA PHE A 55 -16.02 -29.43 11.25
C PHE A 55 -17.12 -30.30 11.91
N PRO A 56 -16.80 -31.32 12.72
CA PRO A 56 -17.74 -32.35 13.19
C PRO A 56 -18.97 -31.78 13.93
N SER A 57 -18.83 -30.67 14.65
CA SER A 57 -19.92 -30.02 15.39
C SER A 57 -20.84 -29.12 14.53
N VAL A 58 -20.83 -29.27 13.20
CA VAL A 58 -21.54 -28.36 12.27
C VAL A 58 -22.73 -29.04 11.58
N ALA A 59 -23.92 -28.55 11.91
CA ALA A 59 -25.21 -29.00 11.38
C ALA A 59 -26.02 -27.87 10.72
N GLY A 60 -27.04 -28.24 9.94
CA GLY A 60 -27.97 -27.32 9.26
C GLY A 60 -27.28 -26.31 8.32
N ALA A 61 -27.83 -25.10 8.20
CA ALA A 61 -27.31 -24.03 7.33
C ALA A 61 -25.82 -23.64 7.57
N LYS A 62 -25.25 -24.02 8.72
CA LYS A 62 -23.82 -23.85 8.99
C LYS A 62 -22.96 -24.81 8.13
N ARG A 63 -23.46 -26.01 7.75
CA ARG A 63 -22.77 -26.91 6.81
C ARG A 63 -22.62 -26.25 5.44
N THR A 64 -23.69 -25.66 4.91
CA THR A 64 -23.66 -24.88 3.65
C THR A 64 -22.68 -23.70 3.71
N THR A 65 -22.51 -23.10 4.89
CA THR A 65 -21.51 -22.05 5.12
C THR A 65 -20.08 -22.60 5.10
N VAL A 66 -19.84 -23.77 5.71
CA VAL A 66 -18.55 -24.47 5.66
C VAL A 66 -18.23 -24.95 4.24
N TRP A 67 -19.16 -25.58 3.54
CA TRP A 67 -19.07 -26.01 2.14
C TRP A 67 -18.54 -24.89 1.23
N LYS A 68 -19.10 -23.67 1.37
CA LYS A 68 -18.63 -22.47 0.65
C LYS A 68 -17.22 -22.01 1.08
N GLN A 69 -16.79 -22.26 2.32
CA GLN A 69 -15.42 -22.00 2.78
C GLN A 69 -14.42 -23.04 2.27
N ILE A 70 -14.84 -24.31 2.11
CA ILE A 70 -14.03 -25.37 1.49
C ILE A 70 -13.78 -25.00 0.03
N LEU A 71 -14.81 -24.84 -0.80
CA LEU A 71 -14.68 -24.45 -2.22
C LEU A 71 -13.86 -23.16 -2.43
N ARG A 72 -14.02 -22.16 -1.55
CA ARG A 72 -13.22 -20.93 -1.59
C ARG A 72 -11.74 -21.15 -1.23
N SER A 73 -11.43 -22.17 -0.43
CA SER A 73 -10.06 -22.59 -0.15
C SER A 73 -9.51 -23.43 -1.30
N GLU A 74 -10.32 -24.30 -1.92
CA GLU A 74 -9.95 -25.09 -3.09
C GLU A 74 -9.59 -24.20 -4.30
N SER A 75 -10.41 -23.18 -4.59
CA SER A 75 -10.11 -22.17 -5.62
C SER A 75 -8.96 -21.20 -5.28
N GLN A 76 -8.32 -21.38 -4.12
CA GLN A 76 -7.11 -20.65 -3.71
C GLN A 76 -5.96 -21.59 -3.31
N ARG A 77 -5.99 -22.85 -3.79
CA ARG A 77 -4.99 -23.92 -3.54
C ARG A 77 -3.55 -23.43 -3.60
N ASP A 78 -3.15 -22.75 -4.68
CA ASP A 78 -1.75 -22.35 -4.90
C ASP A 78 -1.32 -21.22 -3.94
N HIS A 79 -2.21 -20.25 -3.71
CA HIS A 79 -1.99 -19.17 -2.74
C HIS A 79 -1.88 -19.71 -1.29
N ILE A 80 -2.69 -20.71 -0.94
CA ILE A 80 -2.62 -21.39 0.36
C ILE A 80 -1.31 -22.17 0.48
N THR A 81 -0.92 -22.91 -0.56
CA THR A 81 0.33 -23.69 -0.60
C THR A 81 1.56 -22.80 -0.50
N MET A 82 1.61 -21.70 -1.26
CA MET A 82 2.65 -20.66 -1.17
C MET A 82 2.69 -19.96 0.20
N ALA A 83 1.55 -19.82 0.87
CA ALA A 83 1.51 -19.26 2.23
C ALA A 83 2.01 -20.26 3.29
N CYS A 84 1.83 -21.57 3.08
CA CYS A 84 2.38 -22.62 3.93
C CYS A 84 3.88 -22.86 3.75
N SER A 85 4.42 -22.70 2.53
CA SER A 85 5.85 -22.99 2.24
C SER A 85 6.84 -22.08 2.99
N LYS A 86 6.35 -21.01 3.62
CA LYS A 86 7.14 -20.08 4.44
C LYS A 86 6.65 -20.15 5.88
N ALA A 87 7.50 -20.61 6.80
CA ALA A 87 7.16 -20.79 8.22
C ALA A 87 6.46 -19.57 8.84
N ARG A 88 6.94 -18.35 8.54
CA ARG A 88 6.34 -17.08 9.02
C ARG A 88 4.88 -16.84 8.59
N THR A 89 4.41 -17.44 7.50
CA THR A 89 3.06 -17.22 6.96
C THR A 89 2.11 -18.42 7.11
N ARG A 90 2.64 -19.63 7.35
CA ARG A 90 1.91 -20.88 7.59
C ARG A 90 0.81 -20.75 8.64
N ASP A 91 1.14 -20.12 9.77
CA ASP A 91 0.26 -19.92 10.92
C ASP A 91 -0.67 -18.70 10.79
N MET A 92 -0.54 -17.90 9.72
CA MET A 92 -1.40 -16.75 9.51
C MET A 92 -2.79 -17.16 9.01
N ARG A 93 -3.82 -16.43 9.44
CA ARG A 93 -5.19 -16.59 8.93
C ARG A 93 -5.35 -16.05 7.50
N THR A 94 -4.64 -14.95 7.20
CA THR A 94 -4.77 -14.15 5.97
C THR A 94 -3.46 -13.46 5.67
N LEU A 95 -2.87 -13.75 4.51
CA LEU A 95 -1.80 -12.99 3.90
C LEU A 95 -2.41 -11.75 3.22
N ARG A 96 -1.65 -10.65 3.15
CA ARG A 96 -1.99 -9.49 2.31
C ARG A 96 -1.05 -9.50 1.11
N LYS A 97 -1.55 -9.16 -0.08
CA LYS A 97 -0.71 -8.97 -1.26
C LYS A 97 0.38 -7.94 -0.93
N GLN A 98 1.64 -8.30 -1.17
CA GLN A 98 2.77 -7.38 -0.96
C GLN A 98 2.63 -6.21 -1.95
N GLY A 99 2.97 -4.99 -1.53
CA GLY A 99 2.71 -3.77 -2.29
C GLY A 99 1.54 -2.88 -1.81
N ILE A 100 1.04 -2.95 -0.55
CA ILE A 100 -0.07 -2.10 -0.01
C ILE A 100 0.10 -1.85 1.52
N SER A 101 -0.02 -0.66 2.15
CA SER A 101 -0.56 0.67 1.75
C SER A 101 -1.10 1.47 2.94
N THR A 102 -0.35 2.46 3.45
CA THR A 102 -0.74 3.33 4.57
C THR A 102 -0.20 4.77 4.55
N THR A 103 0.88 5.09 3.83
CA THR A 103 1.48 6.44 3.84
C THR A 103 2.15 6.75 2.50
N LEU A 104 1.53 7.64 1.73
CA LEU A 104 2.27 8.50 0.82
C LEU A 104 2.93 9.62 1.67
N THR A 105 3.94 10.33 1.19
CA THR A 105 4.50 11.48 1.94
C THR A 105 3.47 12.61 1.99
N ARG A 106 3.36 13.33 3.10
CA ARG A 106 2.33 14.39 3.28
C ARG A 106 2.30 15.39 2.11
N ILE A 107 3.49 15.79 1.63
CA ILE A 107 3.69 16.66 0.45
C ILE A 107 3.09 16.06 -0.83
N ALA A 108 3.19 14.75 -1.03
CA ALA A 108 2.59 14.09 -2.19
C ALA A 108 1.09 13.80 -2.00
N GLU A 109 0.59 13.69 -0.77
CA GLU A 109 -0.87 13.72 -0.49
C GLU A 109 -1.45 15.12 -0.79
N GLU A 110 -0.73 16.17 -0.40
CA GLU A 110 -1.03 17.58 -0.71
C GLU A 110 -0.99 17.84 -2.23
N ASN A 111 0.01 17.34 -2.95
CA ASN A 111 0.10 17.48 -4.41
C ASN A 111 -1.04 16.77 -5.16
N ILE A 112 -1.44 15.57 -4.73
CA ILE A 112 -2.61 14.88 -5.34
C ILE A 112 -3.90 15.66 -5.01
N ALA A 113 -4.01 16.26 -3.82
CA ALA A 113 -5.15 17.10 -3.48
C ALA A 113 -5.22 18.33 -4.39
N GLN A 114 -4.11 19.05 -4.56
CA GLN A 114 -4.05 20.23 -5.41
C GLN A 114 -4.33 19.89 -6.88
N TRP A 115 -3.73 18.82 -7.42
CA TRP A 115 -4.03 18.36 -8.78
C TRP A 115 -5.51 18.01 -8.97
N ALA A 116 -6.13 17.31 -8.03
CA ALA A 116 -7.55 16.97 -8.10
C ALA A 116 -8.47 18.21 -8.03
N MET A 117 -8.07 19.26 -7.29
CA MET A 117 -8.80 20.54 -7.26
C MET A 117 -8.65 21.29 -8.60
N ASN A 118 -7.46 21.31 -9.18
CA ASN A 118 -7.22 21.93 -10.49
C ASN A 118 -8.04 21.24 -11.60
N VAL A 119 -8.05 19.91 -11.64
CA VAL A 119 -8.87 19.14 -12.61
C VAL A 119 -10.37 19.39 -12.40
N ALA A 120 -10.83 19.60 -11.16
CA ALA A 120 -12.23 19.96 -10.92
C ALA A 120 -12.58 21.34 -11.52
N LEU A 121 -11.69 22.34 -11.36
CA LEU A 121 -11.85 23.67 -11.96
C LEU A 121 -11.82 23.61 -13.50
N GLU A 122 -10.93 22.80 -14.09
CA GLU A 122 -10.89 22.55 -15.54
C GLU A 122 -12.17 21.91 -16.09
N GLN A 123 -12.88 21.13 -15.27
CA GLN A 123 -14.18 20.54 -15.58
C GLN A 123 -15.38 21.46 -15.23
N GLY A 124 -15.13 22.73 -14.89
CA GLY A 124 -16.16 23.72 -14.59
C GLY A 124 -16.83 23.57 -13.22
N LEU A 125 -16.26 22.77 -12.30
CA LEU A 125 -16.74 22.68 -10.92
C LEU A 125 -16.14 23.80 -10.08
N GLU A 126 -16.97 24.52 -9.34
CA GLU A 126 -16.48 25.55 -8.41
C GLU A 126 -15.78 24.96 -7.17
N ALA A 127 -14.85 25.72 -6.58
CA ALA A 127 -14.08 25.33 -5.40
C ALA A 127 -14.93 25.11 -4.11
N ASN A 128 -16.21 25.44 -4.15
CA ASN A 128 -17.21 25.13 -3.12
C ASN A 128 -17.83 23.72 -3.32
N GLN A 129 -18.01 23.27 -4.57
CA GLN A 129 -18.65 22.01 -4.98
C GLN A 129 -17.72 20.81 -4.79
N PHE A 130 -16.48 20.89 -5.29
CA PHE A 130 -15.48 19.83 -5.10
C PHE A 130 -14.48 20.17 -4.00
N LYS A 131 -14.21 19.22 -3.12
CA LYS A 131 -13.15 19.31 -2.10
C LYS A 131 -12.39 17.99 -1.98
N ALA A 132 -11.10 18.03 -2.26
CA ALA A 132 -10.13 16.92 -2.10
C ALA A 132 -9.85 16.58 -0.61
N SER A 133 -10.92 16.43 0.18
CA SER A 133 -10.91 16.18 1.62
C SER A 133 -10.17 14.89 2.01
N PRO A 134 -9.66 14.76 3.25
CA PRO A 134 -8.95 13.55 3.69
C PRO A 134 -9.74 12.24 3.54
N SER A 135 -11.08 12.30 3.66
CA SER A 135 -11.98 11.17 3.42
C SER A 135 -12.10 10.83 1.93
N TRP A 136 -12.24 11.83 1.05
CA TRP A 136 -12.18 11.64 -0.40
C TRP A 136 -10.83 11.07 -0.84
N MET A 137 -9.73 11.65 -0.35
CA MET A 137 -8.35 11.27 -0.69
C MET A 137 -8.05 9.82 -0.34
N LYS A 138 -8.41 9.41 0.89
CA LYS A 138 -8.31 8.02 1.36
C LYS A 138 -9.17 7.06 0.52
N GLY A 139 -10.32 7.51 0.03
CA GLY A 139 -11.16 6.76 -0.91
C GLY A 139 -10.54 6.65 -2.30
N PHE A 140 -9.96 7.74 -2.81
CA PHE A 140 -9.26 7.83 -4.09
C PHE A 140 -8.05 6.90 -4.12
N MET A 141 -7.11 7.05 -3.18
CA MET A 141 -5.93 6.19 -3.04
C MET A 141 -6.26 4.69 -2.90
N LYS A 142 -7.39 4.37 -2.25
CA LYS A 142 -7.86 2.99 -2.11
C LYS A 142 -8.46 2.43 -3.41
N ARG A 143 -9.22 3.23 -4.15
CA ARG A 143 -9.83 2.82 -5.44
C ARG A 143 -8.79 2.64 -6.54
N TRP A 144 -7.88 3.61 -6.66
CA TRP A 144 -6.85 3.65 -7.70
C TRP A 144 -5.54 2.92 -7.32
N GLY A 145 -5.51 2.24 -6.17
CA GLY A 145 -4.36 1.44 -5.74
C GLY A 145 -3.09 2.22 -5.35
N LEU A 146 -3.11 3.55 -5.40
CA LEU A 146 -1.98 4.45 -5.12
C LEU A 146 -1.36 4.27 -3.72
N ALA A 147 -2.10 3.64 -2.81
CA ALA A 147 -1.55 3.16 -1.55
C ALA A 147 -0.64 1.92 -1.80
N ILE A 148 0.66 2.13 -2.08
CA ILE A 148 1.68 1.08 -2.30
C ILE A 148 2.71 0.94 -1.13
N ARG A 149 2.82 -0.23 -0.45
CA ARG A 149 3.87 -0.53 0.58
C ARG A 149 4.88 -1.48 -0.05
N ALA A 150 6.05 -0.96 -0.37
CA ALA A 150 7.25 -1.76 -0.29
C ALA A 150 7.54 -2.14 1.17
N ASN A 151 8.38 -3.15 1.35
CA ASN A 151 9.20 -3.27 2.55
C ASN A 151 10.25 -2.13 2.48
N LEU A 152 10.52 -1.41 3.57
CA LEU A 152 11.37 -0.21 3.50
C LEU A 152 12.76 -0.53 2.93
N ALA A 153 13.38 -1.60 3.42
CA ALA A 153 14.70 -2.07 2.97
C ALA A 153 14.74 -2.43 1.46
N ASP A 154 13.67 -3.02 0.92
CA ASP A 154 13.63 -3.39 -0.51
C ASP A 154 13.52 -2.13 -1.40
N GLY A 155 12.79 -1.10 -0.93
CA GLY A 155 12.70 0.19 -1.60
C GLY A 155 13.98 1.03 -1.49
N GLU A 156 14.65 0.99 -0.34
CA GLU A 156 15.95 1.65 -0.13
C GLU A 156 17.05 0.99 -0.97
N LYS A 157 17.07 -0.34 -1.06
CA LYS A 157 17.96 -1.09 -1.96
C LYS A 157 17.75 -0.69 -3.42
N ALA A 158 16.50 -0.73 -3.91
CA ALA A 158 16.19 -0.32 -5.28
C ALA A 158 16.58 1.15 -5.55
N ARG A 159 16.40 2.05 -4.58
CA ARG A 159 16.83 3.45 -4.68
C ARG A 159 18.37 3.60 -4.71
N ALA A 160 19.11 2.76 -3.97
CA ALA A 160 20.57 2.75 -3.97
C ALA A 160 21.14 2.17 -5.27
N GLU A 161 20.53 1.12 -5.81
CA GLU A 161 20.86 0.53 -7.11
C GLU A 161 20.60 1.54 -8.24
N PHE A 162 19.43 2.18 -8.25
CA PHE A 162 19.10 3.24 -9.21
C PHE A 162 20.03 4.45 -9.13
N LYS A 163 20.36 4.94 -7.92
CA LYS A 163 21.33 6.03 -7.73
C LYS A 163 22.74 5.65 -8.21
N THR A 164 23.12 4.38 -8.08
CA THR A 164 24.39 3.84 -8.60
C THR A 164 24.39 3.75 -10.12
N SER A 165 23.28 3.29 -10.71
CA SER A 165 23.09 3.24 -12.17
C SER A 165 23.19 4.64 -12.80
N ILE A 166 22.49 5.65 -12.26
CA ILE A 166 22.58 7.05 -12.70
C ILE A 166 24.03 7.55 -12.64
N ARG A 167 24.74 7.33 -11.51
CA ARG A 167 26.15 7.73 -11.35
C ARG A 167 27.07 7.09 -12.39
N LYS A 168 26.82 5.83 -12.76
CA LYS A 168 27.56 5.17 -13.85
C LYS A 168 27.29 5.86 -15.18
N VAL A 169 26.01 6.05 -15.55
CA VAL A 169 25.62 6.72 -16.81
C VAL A 169 26.20 8.14 -16.92
N ILE A 170 26.23 8.90 -15.81
CA ILE A 170 26.87 10.23 -15.75
C ILE A 170 28.37 10.14 -16.05
N LYS A 171 29.08 9.20 -15.43
CA LYS A 171 30.54 9.03 -15.62
C LYS A 171 30.87 8.57 -17.03
N ASP A 172 30.17 7.55 -17.52
CA ASP A 172 30.45 6.90 -18.80
C ASP A 172 30.17 7.85 -19.98
N ASN A 173 29.08 8.63 -19.92
CA ASN A 173 28.70 9.60 -20.94
C ASN A 173 29.22 11.04 -20.67
N ARG A 174 30.04 11.25 -19.63
CA ARG A 174 30.60 12.56 -19.21
C ARG A 174 29.54 13.67 -19.05
N ILE A 175 28.38 13.33 -18.47
CA ILE A 175 27.25 14.24 -18.31
C ILE A 175 27.61 15.35 -17.31
N VAL A 176 27.54 16.61 -17.75
CA VAL A 176 27.93 17.78 -16.94
C VAL A 176 26.77 18.29 -16.06
N GLU A 177 25.53 18.22 -16.55
CA GLU A 177 24.32 18.71 -15.87
C GLU A 177 23.19 17.67 -15.91
N VAL A 178 22.39 17.61 -14.84
CA VAL A 178 21.30 16.63 -14.69
C VAL A 178 20.02 17.35 -14.24
N PHE A 179 18.99 17.29 -15.07
CA PHE A 179 17.71 17.97 -14.83
C PHE A 179 16.68 17.03 -14.20
N ASN A 180 15.99 17.49 -13.16
CA ASN A 180 14.84 16.78 -12.59
C ASN A 180 13.59 17.08 -13.42
N GLY A 181 13.01 16.06 -14.07
CA GLY A 181 11.85 16.15 -14.98
C GLY A 181 10.50 16.52 -14.34
N ILE A 182 10.50 17.44 -13.38
CA ILE A 182 9.32 18.08 -12.79
C ILE A 182 9.24 19.54 -13.25
N ASN A 183 10.37 20.20 -13.52
CA ASN A 183 10.42 21.52 -14.17
C ASN A 183 10.54 21.35 -15.68
N TYR A 184 9.43 21.53 -16.41
CA TYR A 184 9.42 21.44 -17.87
C TYR A 184 10.00 22.70 -18.55
N ASP A 185 9.93 23.86 -17.89
CA ASP A 185 10.28 25.17 -18.45
C ASP A 185 11.76 25.36 -18.83
N TYR A 186 12.65 24.51 -18.30
CA TYR A 186 14.11 24.66 -18.40
C TYR A 186 14.83 23.44 -19.01
N LEU A 187 14.12 22.56 -19.71
CA LEU A 187 14.77 21.49 -20.47
C LEU A 187 15.45 22.06 -21.73
N PRO A 188 16.76 21.84 -21.94
CA PRO A 188 17.42 22.22 -23.19
C PRO A 188 16.78 21.52 -24.39
N LYS A 189 16.48 22.25 -25.47
CA LYS A 189 15.87 21.71 -26.71
C LYS A 189 16.78 20.72 -27.49
N GLN A 190 17.97 20.43 -26.98
CA GLN A 190 18.92 19.49 -27.56
C GLN A 190 19.02 18.26 -26.66
N THR A 191 18.10 17.32 -26.87
CA THR A 191 18.21 15.98 -26.29
C THR A 191 19.26 15.18 -27.07
N MET A 192 20.20 14.54 -26.39
CA MET A 192 21.11 13.60 -27.04
C MET A 192 20.40 12.28 -27.32
N ASP A 193 19.73 12.20 -28.47
CA ASP A 193 19.37 10.92 -29.08
C ASP A 193 20.59 10.37 -29.85
N ASN A 194 20.72 9.04 -29.94
CA ASN A 194 21.82 8.37 -30.63
C ASN A 194 21.69 8.44 -32.17
N LYS A 195 20.82 9.31 -32.69
CA LYS A 195 20.54 9.51 -34.12
C LYS A 195 20.42 11.00 -34.44
N VAL A 196 21.53 11.57 -34.90
CA VAL A 196 21.66 12.90 -35.55
C VAL A 196 21.31 14.10 -34.65
N SER A 197 22.35 14.79 -34.17
CA SER A 197 22.20 16.08 -33.49
C SER A 197 21.79 17.20 -34.47
N ARG A 198 20.93 18.12 -33.99
CA ARG A 198 20.65 19.41 -34.65
C ARG A 198 20.69 20.54 -33.62
N LEU A 199 21.43 21.59 -33.95
CA LEU A 199 21.63 22.77 -33.10
C LEU A 199 20.50 23.80 -33.29
N CYS A 200 20.09 24.47 -32.21
CA CYS A 200 19.35 25.72 -32.28
C CYS A 200 19.46 26.52 -30.97
N GLY A 201 19.70 27.84 -31.08
CA GLY A 201 19.45 28.86 -30.05
C GLY A 201 20.32 28.85 -28.79
N SER A 202 21.27 29.78 -28.67
CA SER A 202 21.99 30.06 -27.42
C SER A 202 21.38 31.26 -26.66
N ARG A 203 21.20 31.12 -25.34
CA ARG A 203 21.07 32.23 -24.36
C ARG A 203 21.75 31.82 -23.04
N ARG A 204 22.16 32.83 -22.25
CA ARG A 204 23.03 32.66 -21.07
C ARG A 204 22.44 31.70 -20.02
N LEU A 205 23.28 30.77 -19.55
CA LEU A 205 23.08 30.04 -18.30
C LEU A 205 23.28 30.98 -17.10
N VAL A 206 22.39 30.88 -16.11
CA VAL A 206 22.63 31.38 -14.75
C VAL A 206 22.92 30.16 -13.89
N THR A 207 24.14 30.04 -13.39
CA THR A 207 24.62 28.84 -12.70
C THR A 207 24.27 28.85 -11.22
N THR A 208 23.43 27.90 -10.78
CA THR A 208 23.21 27.61 -9.36
C THR A 208 23.72 26.21 -9.05
N ARG A 209 24.89 26.11 -8.40
CA ARG A 209 25.42 24.82 -7.93
C ARG A 209 24.53 24.26 -6.82
N ILE A 210 24.22 22.97 -6.91
CA ILE A 210 23.65 22.16 -5.82
C ILE A 210 24.78 21.28 -5.28
N ALA A 211 24.89 21.19 -3.94
CA ALA A 211 25.86 20.36 -3.23
C ALA A 211 25.26 18.99 -2.82
#